data_AF-A0A9P7GAV9-F1
#
_entry.id   AF-A0A9P7GAV9-F1
#
_cell.length_a   1.000
_cell.length_b   1.000
_cell.length_c   1.000
_cell.angle_alpha   90.00
_cell.angle_beta   90.00
_cell.angle_gamma   90.00
#
_symmetry.space_group_name_H-M   'P 1'
#
loop_
_entity.id
_entity.type
_entity.pdbx_description
1 polymer ?
#
loop_
_entity_poly.entity_id
_entity_poly.type
_entity_poly.pdbx_seq_one_letter_code
_entity_poly.pdbx_strand_id
1 'polypeptide(L)'
;MRPPHLLVASLAVAAHASKLHSLPEDTYAFPKFRVAFLNRLPLLKETAQRWLREGLRGGDLEFLDQPWSAHPQPLKEIDGGDALDGISNSPTPLAPPTTNYTLEQIKMGPKDSYLCLIPKPADNVPPVPDEDPSDFEVSPSRSWSLLQPLSGTCLYHRQGWFTYSYCHNDEIRQFKEASSPKSAGGHRPPQEDPDWEAYTLGKAPKPGADLTVAEHNGQATNLELARSAGSRYLVQRWGDGTLCDKTGRSREVEVQV
;
A
#
# COMPACT_ATOMS: atom_id res chain seq x y z
N MET A 1 31.42 54.48 -27.08
CA MET A 1 31.41 53.00 -27.11
C MET A 1 30.89 52.52 -25.76
N ARG A 2 29.69 51.95 -25.71
CA ARG A 2 29.11 51.33 -24.50
C ARG A 2 29.08 49.81 -24.73
N PRO A 3 29.47 48.96 -23.77
CA PRO A 3 29.43 47.52 -23.95
C PRO A 3 27.97 47.02 -23.88
N PRO A 4 27.61 45.96 -24.61
CA PRO A 4 26.30 45.35 -24.49
C PRO A 4 26.23 44.50 -23.21
N HIS A 5 25.18 44.70 -22.41
CA HIS A 5 24.85 43.86 -21.27
C HIS A 5 24.20 42.55 -21.78
N LEU A 6 24.85 41.42 -21.50
CA LEU A 6 24.28 40.08 -21.69
C LEU A 6 23.32 39.79 -20.53
N LEU A 7 22.02 39.76 -20.83
CA LEU A 7 20.99 39.25 -19.92
C LEU A 7 20.97 37.72 -20.02
N VAL A 8 21.40 37.03 -18.96
CA VAL A 8 21.23 35.59 -18.82
C VAL A 8 19.82 35.33 -18.30
N ALA A 9 18.93 34.87 -19.17
CA ALA A 9 17.61 34.39 -18.78
C ALA A 9 17.74 32.94 -18.31
N SER A 10 17.61 32.73 -16.99
CA SER A 10 17.46 31.40 -16.40
C SER A 10 16.01 30.93 -16.59
N LEU A 11 15.80 30.00 -17.52
CA LEU A 11 14.54 29.25 -17.64
C LEU A 11 14.60 28.07 -16.65
N ALA A 12 14.03 28.26 -15.47
CA ALA A 12 13.74 27.15 -14.56
C ALA A 12 12.58 26.35 -15.15
N VAL A 13 12.89 25.30 -15.92
CA VAL A 13 11.91 24.30 -16.32
C VAL A 13 11.59 23.48 -15.07
N ALA A 14 10.40 23.68 -14.50
CA ALA A 14 9.87 22.80 -13.46
C ALA A 14 9.59 21.43 -14.09
N ALA A 15 10.56 20.52 -13.98
CA ALA A 15 10.40 19.12 -14.33
C ALA A 15 9.36 18.51 -13.37
N HIS A 16 8.12 18.39 -13.84
CA HIS A 16 7.12 17.57 -13.17
C HIS A 16 7.49 16.12 -13.48
N ALA A 17 8.24 15.49 -12.57
CA ALA A 17 8.40 14.05 -12.56
C ALA A 17 7.01 13.44 -12.42
N SER A 18 6.49 12.93 -13.54
CA SER A 18 5.19 12.27 -13.58
C SER A 18 5.28 11.02 -12.72
N LYS A 19 4.62 11.05 -11.54
CA LYS A 19 4.30 9.87 -10.72
C LYS A 19 3.37 8.98 -11.55
N LEU A 20 3.90 8.21 -12.50
CA LEU A 20 3.07 7.49 -13.46
C LEU A 20 2.39 6.23 -12.88
N HIS A 21 2.69 5.86 -11.63
CA HIS A 21 2.03 4.72 -10.95
C HIS A 21 1.74 4.96 -9.46
N SER A 22 1.29 6.16 -9.07
CA SER A 22 0.40 6.19 -7.90
C SER A 22 -0.91 5.54 -8.33
N LEU A 23 -1.32 4.45 -7.68
CA LEU A 23 -2.65 3.87 -7.86
C LEU A 23 -3.67 5.03 -7.86
N PRO A 24 -4.63 5.07 -8.81
CA PRO A 24 -5.66 6.10 -8.82
C PRO A 24 -6.26 6.20 -7.42
N GLU A 25 -6.21 7.40 -6.84
CA GLU A 25 -6.71 7.60 -5.49
C GLU A 25 -8.24 7.50 -5.53
N ASP A 26 -8.77 6.43 -4.94
CA ASP A 26 -10.20 6.26 -4.78
C ASP A 26 -10.67 7.09 -3.59
N THR A 27 -11.24 8.26 -3.89
CA THR A 27 -11.80 9.19 -2.91
C THR A 27 -12.94 8.60 -2.08
N TYR A 28 -13.54 7.49 -2.52
CA TYR A 28 -14.61 6.79 -1.80
C TYR A 28 -14.12 5.58 -1.01
N ALA A 29 -12.83 5.25 -1.06
CA ALA A 29 -12.27 4.10 -0.32
C ALA A 29 -12.10 4.35 1.19
N PHE A 30 -12.23 5.61 1.63
CA PHE A 30 -12.12 5.99 3.04
C PHE A 30 -13.42 6.63 3.54
N PRO A 31 -13.81 6.38 4.80
CA PRO A 31 -13.09 5.59 5.80
C PRO A 31 -13.24 4.09 5.58
N LYS A 32 -12.23 3.33 6.00
CA LYS A 32 -12.25 1.85 5.94
C LYS A 32 -12.83 1.29 7.23
N PHE A 33 -13.81 0.40 7.10
CA PHE A 33 -14.41 -0.30 8.22
C PHE A 33 -14.12 -1.79 8.15
N ARG A 34 -14.04 -2.44 9.33
CA ARG A 34 -14.00 -3.89 9.44
C ARG A 34 -15.31 -4.36 10.06
N VAL A 35 -15.99 -5.30 9.40
CA VAL A 35 -17.19 -5.93 9.93
C VAL A 35 -16.80 -7.08 10.87
N ALA A 36 -17.35 -7.07 12.09
CA ALA A 36 -17.20 -8.15 13.06
C ALA A 36 -18.59 -8.67 13.45
N PHE A 37 -18.82 -9.97 13.26
CA PHE A 37 -20.08 -10.61 13.64
C PHE A 37 -20.00 -11.14 15.09
N LEU A 38 -20.92 -10.71 15.94
CA LEU A 38 -21.04 -11.16 17.32
C LEU A 38 -21.86 -12.46 17.39
N ASN A 39 -21.39 -13.53 16.72
CA ASN A 39 -22.12 -14.80 16.55
C ASN A 39 -22.49 -15.52 17.87
N ARG A 40 -21.88 -15.13 19.00
CA ARG A 40 -22.16 -15.70 20.33
C ARG A 40 -23.15 -14.89 21.15
N LEU A 41 -23.62 -13.75 20.63
CA LEU A 41 -24.55 -12.83 21.30
C LEU A 41 -25.79 -12.63 20.43
N PRO A 42 -26.69 -13.63 20.34
CA PRO A 42 -27.93 -13.49 19.60
C PRO A 42 -28.81 -12.42 20.25
N LEU A 43 -29.20 -11.41 19.47
CA LEU A 43 -29.98 -10.28 19.95
C LEU A 43 -31.49 -10.55 19.79
N LEU A 44 -32.25 -10.44 20.88
CA LEU A 44 -33.70 -10.52 20.83
C LEU A 44 -34.29 -9.33 20.04
N LYS A 45 -35.38 -9.58 19.31
CA LYS A 45 -36.04 -8.58 18.46
C LYS A 45 -36.51 -7.37 19.27
N GLU A 46 -37.05 -7.59 20.46
CA GLU A 46 -37.55 -6.55 21.35
C GLU A 46 -36.42 -5.64 21.83
N THR A 47 -35.26 -6.24 22.15
CA THR A 47 -34.06 -5.50 22.55
C THR A 47 -33.49 -4.69 21.39
N ALA A 48 -33.40 -5.29 20.20
CA ALA A 48 -32.97 -4.57 18.99
C ALA A 48 -33.85 -3.35 18.69
N GLN A 49 -35.18 -3.52 18.78
CA GLN A 49 -36.13 -2.42 18.58
C GLN A 49 -36.03 -1.35 19.66
N ARG A 50 -35.75 -1.73 20.91
CA ARG A 50 -35.52 -0.79 22.01
C ARG A 50 -34.27 0.04 21.74
N TRP A 51 -33.15 -0.60 21.43
CA TRP A 51 -31.89 0.09 21.12
C TRP A 51 -32.01 1.03 19.91
N LEU A 52 -32.78 0.66 18.88
CA LEU A 52 -33.05 1.55 17.74
C LEU A 52 -33.90 2.77 18.10
N ARG A 53 -34.81 2.67 19.08
CA ARG A 53 -35.70 3.78 19.49
C ARG A 53 -35.09 4.68 20.56
N GLU A 54 -34.44 4.07 21.55
CA GLU A 54 -33.98 4.73 22.78
C GLU A 54 -32.46 4.97 22.78
N GLY A 55 -31.72 4.35 21.84
CA GLY A 55 -30.25 4.32 21.86
C GLY A 55 -29.70 3.29 22.86
N LEU A 56 -28.37 3.23 22.96
CA LEU A 56 -27.67 2.45 23.98
C LEU A 56 -27.36 3.37 25.17
N ARG A 57 -27.72 2.93 26.37
CA ARG A 57 -27.45 3.65 27.63
C ARG A 57 -26.00 3.46 28.07
N GLY A 58 -25.47 2.26 27.87
CA GLY A 58 -24.07 1.91 28.16
C GLY A 58 -23.14 1.97 26.95
N GLY A 59 -23.60 2.52 25.83
CA GLY A 59 -22.79 2.69 24.62
C GLY A 59 -22.30 1.36 24.00
N ASP A 60 -21.04 1.36 23.57
CA ASP A 60 -20.36 0.21 22.99
C ASP A 60 -20.24 -0.97 23.96
N LEU A 61 -20.02 -0.71 25.24
CA LEU A 61 -19.95 -1.75 26.28
C LEU A 61 -21.27 -2.51 26.40
N GLU A 62 -22.41 -1.81 26.41
CA GLU A 62 -23.74 -2.45 26.41
C GLU A 62 -23.95 -3.28 25.14
N PHE A 63 -23.54 -2.78 23.98
CA PHE A 63 -23.68 -3.48 22.71
C PHE A 63 -22.82 -4.76 22.64
N LEU A 64 -21.66 -4.75 23.28
CA LEU A 64 -20.70 -5.87 23.32
C LEU A 64 -20.95 -6.84 24.50
N ASP A 65 -22.05 -6.69 25.25
CA ASP A 65 -22.39 -7.46 26.46
C ASP A 65 -21.27 -7.42 27.51
N GLN A 66 -20.61 -6.26 27.64
CA GLN A 66 -19.57 -5.98 28.64
C GLN A 66 -20.19 -5.31 29.87
N PRO A 67 -19.59 -5.47 31.07
CA PRO A 67 -20.09 -4.82 32.26
C PRO A 67 -20.03 -3.29 32.13
N TRP A 68 -21.18 -2.63 32.33
CA TRP A 68 -21.31 -1.17 32.30
C TRP A 68 -22.17 -0.68 33.46
N SER A 69 -21.89 0.53 33.93
CA SER A 69 -22.64 1.16 35.02
C SER A 69 -23.80 1.98 34.45
N ALA A 70 -25.03 1.63 34.83
CA ALA A 70 -26.22 2.39 34.43
C ALA A 70 -26.33 3.77 35.09
N HIS A 71 -25.38 4.14 35.96
CA HIS A 71 -25.39 5.37 36.74
C HIS A 71 -24.09 6.10 36.48
N PRO A 72 -24.11 7.35 35.97
CA PRO A 72 -22.91 8.16 35.91
C PRO A 72 -22.44 8.38 37.35
N GLN A 73 -21.26 7.87 37.69
CA GLN A 73 -20.60 8.26 38.94
C GLN A 73 -20.41 9.78 38.85
N PRO A 74 -20.98 10.58 39.76
CA PRO A 74 -20.64 11.99 39.80
C PRO A 74 -19.13 12.07 40.03
N LEU A 75 -18.42 12.79 39.17
CA LEU A 75 -17.04 13.18 39.42
C LEU A 75 -16.99 13.75 40.84
N LYS A 76 -16.31 13.04 41.74
CA LYS A 76 -16.16 13.44 43.13
C LYS A 76 -15.24 14.65 43.13
N GLU A 77 -15.84 15.83 43.03
CA GLU A 77 -15.17 17.10 43.28
C GLU A 77 -14.65 17.02 44.72
N ILE A 78 -13.34 17.16 44.88
CA ILE A 78 -12.71 17.25 46.19
C ILE A 78 -12.96 18.68 46.64
N ASP A 79 -14.08 18.91 47.32
CA ASP A 79 -14.24 20.12 48.13
C ASP A 79 -14.87 19.76 49.47
N GLY A 80 -14.24 20.26 50.53
CA GLY A 80 -14.57 19.95 51.91
C GLY A 80 -15.50 21.00 52.48
N GLY A 81 -16.54 20.56 53.20
CA GLY A 81 -17.28 21.44 54.10
C GLY A 81 -18.78 21.17 54.16
N ASP A 82 -19.18 20.57 55.28
CA ASP A 82 -20.43 20.69 56.04
C ASP A 82 -21.82 20.65 55.37
N ALA A 83 -22.69 19.86 55.99
CA ALA A 83 -24.07 19.60 55.58
C ALA A 83 -24.99 20.82 55.78
N LEU A 84 -26.05 20.92 54.97
CA LEU A 84 -27.47 20.91 55.39
C LEU A 84 -28.45 21.10 54.20
N ASP A 85 -29.42 20.18 54.13
CA ASP A 85 -30.80 20.19 53.60
C ASP A 85 -31.21 20.97 52.33
N GLY A 86 -31.93 20.26 51.44
CA GLY A 86 -32.89 20.88 50.51
C GLY A 86 -33.22 20.06 49.25
N ILE A 87 -34.20 19.16 49.33
CA ILE A 87 -34.76 18.42 48.17
C ILE A 87 -35.60 19.39 47.31
N SER A 88 -35.32 19.48 46.01
CA SER A 88 -36.30 19.91 45.01
C SER A 88 -36.08 19.20 43.67
N ASN A 89 -37.07 18.42 43.28
CA ASN A 89 -37.15 17.67 42.02
C ASN A 89 -37.31 18.62 40.83
N SER A 90 -36.37 18.58 39.88
CA SER A 90 -36.65 18.81 38.46
C SER A 90 -35.59 18.12 37.60
N PRO A 91 -35.95 17.21 36.67
CA PRO A 91 -34.99 16.70 35.72
C PRO A 91 -34.86 17.72 34.59
N THR A 92 -33.81 18.52 34.64
CA THR A 92 -33.31 19.29 33.49
C THR A 92 -32.99 18.29 32.36
N PRO A 93 -33.44 18.50 31.11
CA PRO A 93 -33.09 17.59 30.02
C PRO A 93 -31.59 17.73 29.75
N LEU A 94 -30.81 16.77 30.24
CA LEU A 94 -29.43 16.58 29.82
C LEU A 94 -29.45 16.39 28.31
N ALA A 95 -28.78 17.29 27.60
CA ALA A 95 -28.56 17.18 26.16
C ALA A 95 -28.11 15.75 25.81
N PRO A 96 -28.61 15.15 24.72
CA PRO A 96 -28.25 13.78 24.37
C PRO A 96 -26.72 13.69 24.24
N PRO A 97 -26.08 12.68 24.84
CA PRO A 97 -24.64 12.49 24.70
C PRO A 97 -24.33 12.43 23.22
N THR A 98 -23.34 13.20 22.77
CA THR A 98 -22.83 13.15 21.40
C THR A 98 -22.35 11.73 21.12
N THR A 99 -23.19 10.90 20.52
CA THR A 99 -22.88 9.50 20.28
C THR A 99 -21.88 9.40 19.13
N ASN A 100 -20.74 8.75 19.38
CA ASN A 100 -19.67 8.49 18.42
C ASN A 100 -19.99 7.31 17.47
N TYR A 101 -21.25 6.91 17.38
CA TYR A 101 -21.70 5.78 16.57
C TYR A 101 -23.14 6.00 16.06
N THR A 102 -23.53 5.26 15.03
CA THR A 102 -24.91 5.11 14.56
C THR A 102 -25.35 3.64 14.71
N LEU A 103 -26.63 3.43 14.99
CA LEU A 103 -27.23 2.09 15.05
C LEU A 103 -28.12 1.89 13.83
N GLU A 104 -27.84 0.86 13.05
CA GLU A 104 -28.58 0.56 11.82
C GLU A 104 -29.01 -0.90 11.77
N GLN A 105 -30.24 -1.13 11.29
CA GLN A 105 -30.76 -2.48 11.07
C GLN A 105 -30.57 -2.89 9.62
N ILE A 106 -29.88 -4.00 9.40
CA ILE A 106 -29.67 -4.58 8.07
C ILE A 106 -30.45 -5.89 7.98
N LYS A 107 -31.14 -6.10 6.87
CA LYS A 107 -31.82 -7.36 6.55
C LYS A 107 -31.09 -8.03 5.39
N MET A 108 -30.59 -9.24 5.64
CA MET A 108 -29.96 -10.07 4.62
C MET A 108 -30.93 -11.21 4.29
N GLY A 109 -31.79 -10.99 3.31
CA GLY A 109 -32.82 -11.96 2.94
C GLY A 109 -34.02 -11.98 3.92
N PRO A 110 -34.85 -13.03 3.87
CA PRO A 110 -36.15 -13.05 4.56
C PRO A 110 -36.06 -13.40 6.05
N LYS A 111 -34.98 -14.05 6.50
CA LYS A 111 -34.84 -14.55 7.87
C LYS A 111 -33.72 -13.89 8.66
N ASP A 112 -32.67 -13.43 7.99
CA ASP A 112 -31.50 -12.90 8.69
C ASP A 112 -31.61 -11.38 8.84
N SER A 113 -31.65 -10.93 10.09
CA SER A 113 -31.65 -9.51 10.45
C SER A 113 -30.55 -9.25 11.45
N TYR A 114 -29.77 -8.21 11.19
CA TYR A 114 -28.66 -7.79 12.01
C TYR A 114 -28.90 -6.36 12.50
N LEU A 115 -28.40 -6.07 13.70
CA LEU A 115 -28.25 -4.71 14.20
C LEU A 115 -26.77 -4.38 14.21
N CYS A 116 -26.40 -3.31 13.53
CA CYS A 116 -25.02 -2.87 13.36
C CYS A 116 -24.78 -1.61 14.18
N LEU A 117 -23.71 -1.63 14.98
CA LEU A 117 -23.12 -0.44 15.59
C LEU A 117 -22.01 0.05 14.66
N ILE A 118 -22.23 1.20 14.02
CA ILE A 118 -21.32 1.79 13.04
C ILE A 118 -20.61 2.97 13.73
N PRO A 119 -19.31 2.89 14.02
CA PRO A 119 -18.58 4.00 14.60
C PRO A 119 -18.50 5.15 13.59
N LYS A 120 -18.62 6.39 14.07
CA LYS A 120 -18.33 7.55 13.23
C LYS A 120 -16.84 7.58 12.90
N PRO A 121 -16.46 7.98 11.68
CA PRO A 121 -15.06 8.24 11.37
C PRO A 121 -14.53 9.29 12.36
N ALA A 122 -13.31 9.11 12.86
CA ALA A 122 -12.69 10.18 13.64
C ALA A 122 -12.51 11.40 12.72
N ASP A 123 -12.98 12.59 13.14
CA ASP A 123 -12.79 13.84 12.39
C ASP A 123 -11.30 14.15 12.18
N ASN A 124 -10.46 13.62 13.08
CA ASN A 124 -9.02 13.54 12.95
C ASN A 124 -8.64 12.07 12.86
N VAL A 125 -8.82 11.44 11.71
CA VAL A 125 -7.81 10.45 11.31
C VAL A 125 -6.56 11.31 11.17
N PRO A 126 -5.55 11.22 12.07
CA PRO A 126 -4.25 11.79 11.71
C PRO A 126 -3.99 11.19 10.33
N PRO A 127 -3.60 11.98 9.30
CA PRO A 127 -3.06 11.37 8.09
C PRO A 127 -2.16 10.27 8.60
N VAL A 128 -2.44 9.00 8.23
CA VAL A 128 -1.57 7.85 8.59
C VAL A 128 -0.20 8.42 8.41
N PRO A 129 0.58 8.69 9.50
CA PRO A 129 1.59 9.73 9.51
C PRO A 129 2.27 9.56 8.19
N ASP A 130 2.07 10.54 7.27
CA ASP A 130 2.62 10.45 5.92
C ASP A 130 4.05 10.11 6.21
N GLU A 131 4.42 8.82 6.10
CA GLU A 131 5.55 8.32 6.88
C GLU A 131 6.65 9.27 6.53
N ASP A 132 7.09 10.07 7.52
CA ASP A 132 7.73 11.37 7.31
C ASP A 132 8.60 11.17 6.07
N PRO A 133 8.47 11.91 4.95
CA PRO A 133 9.20 11.52 3.74
C PRO A 133 10.69 11.32 4.01
N SER A 134 11.22 11.93 5.09
CA SER A 134 12.53 11.71 5.69
C SER A 134 12.79 10.38 6.42
N ASP A 135 11.81 9.67 6.99
CA ASP A 135 12.04 8.60 7.96
C ASP A 135 12.58 7.31 7.35
N PHE A 136 12.45 7.12 6.02
CA PHE A 136 13.45 6.43 5.20
C PHE A 136 13.21 6.84 3.75
N GLU A 137 13.94 7.86 3.27
CA GLU A 137 14.11 8.09 1.83
C GLU A 137 14.91 6.91 1.25
N VAL A 138 14.20 5.80 1.04
CA VAL A 138 14.65 4.69 0.20
C VAL A 138 14.63 5.23 -1.23
N SER A 139 15.67 5.99 -1.57
CA SER A 139 15.82 6.48 -2.94
C SER A 139 15.93 5.26 -3.87
N PRO A 140 15.32 5.31 -5.07
CA PRO A 140 15.48 4.23 -6.05
C PRO A 140 16.95 3.85 -6.26
N SER A 141 17.84 4.85 -6.29
CA SER A 141 19.29 4.68 -6.42
C SER A 141 19.93 3.90 -5.25
N ARG A 142 19.50 4.14 -4.01
CA ARG A 142 19.98 3.40 -2.84
C ARG A 142 19.50 1.95 -2.87
N SER A 143 18.23 1.74 -3.23
CA SER A 143 17.64 0.41 -3.39
C SER A 143 18.35 -0.39 -4.47
N TRP A 144 18.67 0.25 -5.60
CA TRP A 144 19.43 -0.33 -6.69
C TRP A 144 20.85 -0.74 -6.28
N SER A 145 21.50 0.08 -5.46
CA SER A 145 22.83 -0.21 -4.92
C SER A 145 22.86 -1.49 -4.08
N LEU A 146 21.73 -1.89 -3.47
CA LEU A 146 21.64 -3.14 -2.71
C LEU A 146 21.68 -4.38 -3.60
N LEU A 147 21.42 -4.26 -4.91
CA LEU A 147 21.47 -5.36 -5.88
C LEU A 147 22.87 -5.57 -6.45
N GLN A 148 23.83 -4.68 -6.16
CA GLN A 148 25.22 -4.78 -6.62
C GLN A 148 25.91 -6.12 -6.31
N PRO A 149 25.64 -6.83 -5.20
CA PRO A 149 26.21 -8.15 -4.98
C PRO A 149 25.83 -9.21 -6.03
N LEU A 150 24.77 -8.96 -6.82
CA LEU A 150 24.40 -9.83 -7.94
C LEU A 150 25.25 -9.57 -9.20
N SER A 151 26.03 -8.48 -9.25
CA SER A 151 26.90 -8.17 -10.38
C SER A 151 27.87 -9.33 -10.65
N GLY A 152 27.87 -9.83 -11.89
CA GLY A 152 28.68 -10.98 -12.29
C GLY A 152 28.09 -12.36 -11.93
N THR A 153 26.91 -12.40 -11.32
CA THR A 153 26.15 -13.63 -11.10
C THR A 153 24.78 -13.55 -11.79
N CYS A 154 24.26 -14.70 -12.21
CA CYS A 154 22.94 -14.77 -12.81
C CYS A 154 22.00 -15.60 -11.95
N LEU A 155 20.77 -15.13 -11.80
CA LEU A 155 19.66 -15.84 -11.20
C LEU A 155 18.91 -16.62 -12.30
N TYR A 156 18.40 -17.79 -11.96
CA TYR A 156 17.72 -18.66 -12.92
C TYR A 156 16.35 -19.08 -12.40
N HIS A 157 15.34 -18.98 -13.26
CA HIS A 157 13.98 -19.42 -12.96
C HIS A 157 13.48 -20.35 -14.06
N ARG A 158 13.09 -21.57 -13.69
CA ARG A 158 12.52 -22.56 -14.62
C ARG A 158 11.00 -22.48 -14.57
N GLN A 159 10.37 -22.22 -15.71
CA GLN A 159 8.92 -22.15 -15.81
C GLN A 159 8.44 -22.83 -17.09
N GLY A 160 7.94 -24.06 -16.92
CA GLY A 160 7.43 -24.86 -18.04
C GLY A 160 8.53 -25.17 -19.06
N TRP A 161 8.31 -24.77 -20.31
CA TRP A 161 9.22 -25.02 -21.44
C TRP A 161 10.47 -24.13 -21.44
N PHE A 162 10.44 -23.00 -20.73
CA PHE A 162 11.52 -22.01 -20.73
C PHE A 162 12.22 -21.91 -19.39
N THR A 163 13.51 -21.62 -19.47
CA THR A 163 14.34 -21.14 -18.37
C THR A 163 14.65 -19.67 -18.63
N TYR A 164 14.45 -18.86 -17.60
CA TYR A 164 14.79 -17.44 -17.58
C TYR A 164 16.09 -17.23 -16.83
N SER A 165 16.98 -16.42 -17.38
CA SER A 165 18.16 -15.92 -16.66
C SER A 165 18.04 -14.42 -16.45
N TYR A 166 18.37 -13.97 -15.25
CA TYR A 166 18.55 -12.56 -14.91
C TYR A 166 20.00 -12.35 -14.51
N CYS A 167 20.75 -11.61 -15.32
CA CYS A 167 22.12 -11.21 -15.00
C CYS A 167 22.12 -9.71 -14.69
N HIS A 168 22.46 -9.34 -13.46
CA HIS A 168 22.39 -7.94 -13.01
C HIS A 168 23.35 -7.06 -13.83
N ASN A 169 22.85 -5.91 -14.32
CA ASN A 169 23.56 -4.98 -15.21
C ASN A 169 23.99 -5.54 -16.58
N ASP A 170 23.40 -6.64 -17.05
CA ASP A 170 23.72 -7.22 -18.36
C ASP A 170 22.46 -7.44 -19.22
N GLU A 171 21.82 -8.61 -19.13
CA GLU A 171 20.61 -8.91 -19.87
C GLU A 171 19.73 -9.96 -19.19
N ILE A 172 18.46 -9.98 -19.58
CA ILE A 172 17.50 -11.04 -19.23
C ILE A 172 17.26 -11.89 -20.46
N ARG A 173 17.43 -13.20 -20.32
CA ARG A 173 17.22 -14.15 -21.41
C ARG A 173 16.14 -15.16 -21.08
N GLN A 174 15.53 -15.68 -22.12
CA GLN A 174 14.56 -16.77 -22.12
C GLN A 174 15.07 -17.83 -23.09
N PHE A 175 15.29 -19.06 -22.63
CA PHE A 175 15.84 -20.13 -23.45
C PHE A 175 15.34 -21.50 -22.99
N LYS A 176 15.47 -22.51 -23.85
CA LYS A 176 15.28 -23.90 -23.44
C LYS A 176 16.57 -24.43 -22.81
N GLU A 177 16.47 -25.05 -21.65
CA GLU A 177 17.63 -25.66 -20.99
C GLU A 177 18.13 -26.87 -21.77
N ALA A 178 19.43 -26.91 -22.05
CA ALA A 178 20.10 -28.03 -22.69
C ALA A 178 19.97 -29.30 -21.83
N SER A 179 19.68 -30.43 -22.47
CA SER A 179 19.68 -31.73 -21.80
C SER A 179 21.12 -32.19 -21.51
N SER A 180 21.74 -31.61 -20.47
CA SER A 180 23.05 -32.04 -19.98
C SER A 180 22.93 -33.40 -19.27
N PRO A 181 23.82 -34.37 -19.53
CA PRO A 181 23.92 -35.55 -18.68
C PRO A 181 24.22 -35.07 -17.25
N LYS A 182 23.46 -35.59 -16.26
CA LYS A 182 23.60 -35.24 -14.85
C LYS A 182 25.05 -35.42 -14.42
N SER A 183 25.84 -34.35 -14.36
CA SER A 183 27.18 -34.42 -13.80
C SER A 183 27.05 -34.68 -12.30
N ALA A 184 27.83 -35.65 -11.84
CA ALA A 184 27.90 -36.05 -10.44
C ALA A 184 28.21 -34.83 -9.54
N GLY A 185 27.21 -34.42 -8.76
CA GLY A 185 27.40 -33.66 -7.52
C GLY A 185 27.62 -32.15 -7.58
N GLY A 186 27.65 -31.50 -8.75
CA GLY A 186 27.85 -30.04 -8.86
C GLY A 186 26.58 -29.26 -9.21
N HIS A 187 26.32 -28.14 -8.52
CA HIS A 187 25.36 -27.13 -8.98
C HIS A 187 25.95 -26.40 -10.20
N ARG A 188 25.57 -26.82 -11.41
CA ARG A 188 25.91 -26.12 -12.66
C ARG A 188 24.77 -25.18 -13.04
N PRO A 189 25.04 -23.94 -13.48
CA PRO A 189 23.99 -23.09 -14.01
C PRO A 189 23.34 -23.73 -15.25
N PRO A 190 22.03 -23.53 -15.47
CA PRO A 190 21.35 -23.95 -16.70
C PRO A 190 22.04 -23.37 -17.93
N GLN A 191 22.22 -24.18 -18.97
CA GLN A 191 22.83 -23.76 -20.23
C GLN A 191 21.77 -23.76 -21.34
N GLU A 192 21.92 -22.87 -22.31
CA GLU A 192 21.03 -22.80 -23.47
C GLU A 192 21.21 -24.02 -24.37
N ASP A 193 20.10 -24.58 -24.83
CA ASP A 193 20.04 -25.67 -25.79
C ASP A 193 20.33 -25.14 -27.20
N PRO A 194 21.41 -25.57 -27.88
CA PRO A 194 21.75 -25.09 -29.23
C PRO A 194 20.72 -25.45 -30.31
N ASP A 195 19.90 -26.48 -30.06
CA ASP A 195 18.90 -26.94 -31.03
C ASP A 195 17.61 -26.09 -31.00
N TRP A 196 17.49 -25.19 -30.01
CA TRP A 196 16.30 -24.38 -29.79
C TRP A 196 16.62 -22.89 -29.69
N GLU A 197 15.64 -22.07 -30.03
CA GLU A 197 15.80 -20.62 -30.02
C GLU A 197 15.91 -20.07 -28.59
N ALA A 198 16.75 -19.05 -28.44
CA ALA A 198 16.92 -18.26 -27.22
C ALA A 198 16.64 -16.79 -27.53
N TYR A 199 16.01 -16.10 -26.59
CA TYR A 199 15.55 -14.74 -26.76
C TYR A 199 16.06 -13.85 -25.63
N THR A 200 16.69 -12.72 -25.97
CA THR A 200 16.88 -11.62 -25.01
C THR A 200 15.54 -10.91 -24.83
N LEU A 201 15.06 -10.83 -23.59
CA LEU A 201 13.82 -10.11 -23.24
C LEU A 201 14.07 -8.62 -23.00
N GLY A 202 15.26 -8.28 -22.53
CA GLY A 202 15.71 -6.90 -22.38
C GLY A 202 17.16 -6.85 -21.90
N LYS A 203 17.82 -5.74 -22.15
CA LYS A 203 19.19 -5.45 -21.73
C LYS A 203 19.16 -4.39 -20.63
N ALA A 204 20.05 -4.56 -19.66
CA ALA A 204 20.23 -3.54 -18.66
C ALA A 204 20.78 -2.26 -19.33
N PRO A 205 20.31 -1.08 -18.93
CA PRO A 205 20.86 0.18 -19.42
C PRO A 205 22.32 0.28 -18.96
N LYS A 206 23.25 0.32 -19.92
CA LYS A 206 24.70 0.31 -19.65
C LYS A 206 25.13 1.56 -18.87
N PRO A 207 25.76 1.43 -17.69
CA PRO A 207 26.49 2.54 -17.10
C PRO A 207 27.82 2.71 -17.85
N GLY A 208 27.98 3.80 -18.62
CA GLY A 208 29.31 4.22 -19.09
C GLY A 208 29.53 4.41 -20.60
N ALA A 209 28.49 4.53 -21.42
CA ALA A 209 28.66 5.10 -22.77
C ALA A 209 28.45 6.61 -22.69
N ASP A 210 29.48 7.39 -22.33
CA ASP A 210 29.51 8.88 -22.30
C ASP A 210 28.13 9.51 -22.10
N LEU A 211 27.48 9.12 -21.00
CA LEU A 211 26.06 9.41 -20.80
C LEU A 211 25.97 10.87 -20.37
N THR A 212 25.23 11.65 -21.15
CA THR A 212 24.89 13.02 -20.78
C THR A 212 24.14 13.00 -19.43
N VAL A 213 24.10 14.12 -18.70
CA VAL A 213 23.32 14.24 -17.45
C VAL A 213 21.84 13.81 -17.66
N ALA A 214 21.32 13.89 -18.90
CA ALA A 214 20.01 13.39 -19.29
C ALA A 214 19.90 11.85 -19.30
N GLU A 215 20.95 11.11 -19.62
CA GLU A 215 20.97 9.64 -19.65
C GLU A 215 21.29 9.00 -18.29
N HIS A 216 22.09 9.67 -17.46
CA HIS A 216 22.18 9.32 -16.04
C HIS A 216 20.82 9.48 -15.34
N ASN A 217 20.08 10.53 -15.69
CA ASN A 217 18.67 10.67 -15.33
C ASN A 217 17.79 9.61 -16.01
N GLY A 218 18.13 9.17 -17.23
CA GLY A 218 17.47 8.08 -17.96
C GLY A 218 17.52 6.71 -17.26
N GLN A 219 18.65 6.36 -16.65
CA GLN A 219 18.74 5.18 -15.77
C GLN A 219 17.82 5.28 -14.55
N ALA A 220 17.65 6.50 -14.00
CA ALA A 220 16.65 6.76 -12.97
C ALA A 220 15.22 6.79 -13.52
N THR A 221 14.99 7.12 -14.80
CA THR A 221 13.64 7.10 -15.40
C THR A 221 13.07 5.71 -15.59
N ASN A 222 13.93 4.70 -15.78
CA ASN A 222 13.49 3.29 -15.84
C ASN A 222 13.43 2.63 -14.48
N LEU A 223 13.69 3.37 -13.39
CA LEU A 223 13.80 2.84 -12.04
C LEU A 223 12.81 3.56 -11.11
N GLU A 224 11.70 2.90 -10.80
CA GLU A 224 10.62 3.48 -10.02
C GLU A 224 10.44 2.73 -8.70
N LEU A 225 10.12 3.44 -7.61
CA LEU A 225 9.69 2.80 -6.37
C LEU A 225 8.16 2.78 -6.34
N ALA A 226 7.58 1.59 -6.47
CA ALA A 226 6.14 1.39 -6.43
C ALA A 226 5.67 0.90 -5.05
N ARG A 227 4.38 1.12 -4.76
CA ARG A 227 3.73 0.65 -3.52
C ARG A 227 2.53 -0.22 -3.88
N SER A 228 2.46 -1.42 -3.31
CA SER A 228 1.26 -2.27 -3.30
C SER A 228 0.82 -2.50 -1.85
N ALA A 229 -0.36 -3.07 -1.64
CA ALA A 229 -0.99 -3.26 -0.34
C ALA A 229 -0.06 -3.96 0.68
N GLY A 230 0.71 -3.17 1.43
CA GLY A 230 1.63 -3.62 2.48
C GLY A 230 3.11 -3.77 2.10
N SER A 231 3.53 -3.46 0.86
CA SER A 231 4.95 -3.57 0.47
C SER A 231 5.39 -2.53 -0.56
N ARG A 232 6.65 -2.10 -0.47
CA ARG A 232 7.31 -1.24 -1.47
C ARG A 232 8.23 -2.12 -2.30
N TYR A 233 8.26 -1.91 -3.61
CA TYR A 233 9.10 -2.67 -4.54
C TYR A 233 9.73 -1.75 -5.57
N LEU A 234 10.89 -2.15 -6.06
CA LEU A 234 11.64 -1.45 -7.10
C LEU A 234 11.23 -2.02 -8.47
N VAL A 235 10.72 -1.15 -9.34
CA VAL A 235 10.32 -1.50 -10.70
C VAL A 235 11.41 -1.07 -11.66
N GLN A 236 11.82 -1.99 -12.54
CA GLN A 236 12.78 -1.69 -13.58
C GLN A 236 12.35 -2.20 -14.95
N ARG A 237 12.43 -1.36 -15.96
CA ARG A 237 12.04 -1.71 -17.34
C ARG A 237 13.28 -1.83 -18.23
N TRP A 238 13.49 -3.00 -18.84
CA TRP A 238 14.61 -3.29 -19.73
C TRP A 238 14.08 -3.43 -21.16
N GLY A 239 14.66 -2.65 -22.07
CA GLY A 239 14.34 -2.67 -23.50
C GLY A 239 15.43 -3.34 -24.32
N ASP A 240 15.42 -3.10 -25.63
CA ASP A 240 16.45 -3.59 -26.58
C ASP A 240 16.63 -5.12 -26.60
N GLY A 241 15.53 -5.86 -26.33
CA GLY A 241 15.46 -7.30 -26.50
C GLY A 241 15.45 -7.73 -27.97
N THR A 242 15.48 -9.04 -28.18
CA THR A 242 15.32 -9.66 -29.50
C THR A 242 14.00 -9.26 -30.15
N LEU A 243 14.00 -9.10 -31.48
CA LEU A 243 12.81 -8.72 -32.23
C LEU A 243 11.73 -9.79 -32.15
N CYS A 244 10.50 -9.40 -31.80
CA CYS A 244 9.35 -10.28 -31.82
C CYS A 244 8.88 -10.50 -33.26
N ASP A 245 8.86 -11.75 -33.70
CA ASP A 245 8.34 -12.21 -34.99
C ASP A 245 6.90 -11.76 -35.26
N LYS A 246 6.05 -11.76 -34.23
CA LYS A 246 4.61 -11.43 -34.36
C LYS A 246 4.34 -9.93 -34.44
N THR A 247 5.12 -9.11 -33.73
CA THR A 247 4.83 -7.67 -33.58
C THR A 247 5.84 -6.78 -34.30
N GLY A 248 6.98 -7.31 -34.69
CA GLY A 248 8.09 -6.55 -35.26
C GLY A 248 8.80 -5.61 -34.28
N ARG A 249 8.43 -5.62 -32.99
CA ARG A 249 9.03 -4.76 -31.97
C ARG A 249 10.07 -5.55 -31.16
N SER A 250 11.11 -4.85 -30.70
CA SER A 250 12.05 -5.41 -29.72
C SER A 250 11.30 -5.80 -28.46
N ARG A 251 11.62 -6.99 -27.91
CA ARG A 251 11.07 -7.41 -26.61
C ARG A 251 11.50 -6.42 -25.52
N GLU A 252 10.62 -6.28 -24.54
CA GLU A 252 10.81 -5.50 -23.32
C GLU A 252 10.34 -6.32 -22.11
N VAL A 253 10.92 -6.05 -20.94
CA VAL A 253 10.59 -6.75 -19.70
C VAL A 253 10.58 -5.79 -18.51
N GLU A 254 9.66 -6.02 -17.58
CA GLU A 254 9.61 -5.34 -16.29
C GLU A 254 10.05 -6.31 -15.19
N VAL A 255 10.99 -5.86 -14.35
CA VAL A 255 11.51 -6.58 -13.20
C VAL A 255 11.05 -5.85 -11.94
N GLN A 256 10.48 -6.59 -10.99
CA GLN A 256 10.05 -6.07 -9.70
C GLN A 256 10.84 -6.75 -8.59
N VAL A 257 11.44 -5.96 -7.69
CA VAL A 257 12.29 -6.45 -6.58
C VAL A 257 11.83 -5.90 -5.24
#